data_AF-A0A7S2K5D1-F1
#
_entry.id   AF-A0A7S2K5D1-F1
#
_cell.length_a   1.000
_cell.length_b   1.000
_cell.length_c   1.000
_cell.angle_alpha   90.00
_cell.angle_beta   90.00
_cell.angle_gamma   90.00
#
_symmetry.space_group_name_H-M   'P 1'
#
loop_
_entity.id
_entity.type
_entity.pdbx_description
1 polymer ?
#
loop_
_entity_poly.entity_id
_entity_poly.type
_entity_poly.pdbx_seq_one_letter_code
_entity_poly.pdbx_strand_id
1 'polypeptide(L)'
;DLTNITEVANYIFCISEDGVDTQVKQLTTIMVLCIQLLYSTKVVVDQLVSFLTSLGIDLEFGTYNVYYRFNALRNRVRESRKETAGQSIGYTLDLVMNVMYICCLYMVNIFNILQAAAPFEVLLNALALEFVGQIDEEFASSKWWDPDRRWMKAAGIKLALQAHIDRATLKSRMLFSEKFNLDKKIIKGIGLGDIGKTFLKNTELAEVDAQNYRYMTTEERLRFDLAELALESENELAISQYYNNPDYFGTVDRIVLSPFVELRGVFKQYVDYRTWSLWDRVLYVAELPNLEGKSGKRDAPAIFKKGKIRDRWERVESTRKQPFRNYYKRQSAALNAFSQMITTLLFYELGGKVVGSLSEGKYGDVFFWIYDAVFEWLSYVVQIIFPVYNLAGFMYGFRCLLETHLDPDGDAPSSQPS
;
A
#
# COMPACT_ATOMS: atom_id res chain seq x y z
N ASP A 1 11.45 29.17 30.10
CA ASP A 1 12.34 30.07 29.34
C ASP A 1 11.98 30.15 27.87
N LEU A 2 11.07 31.06 27.53
CA LEU A 2 10.80 31.43 26.13
C LEU A 2 11.92 32.31 25.55
N THR A 3 12.67 33.00 26.41
CA THR A 3 13.82 33.85 26.08
C THR A 3 14.96 33.06 25.41
N ASN A 4 15.29 31.87 25.92
CA ASN A 4 16.28 30.98 25.29
C ASN A 4 15.85 30.52 23.90
N ILE A 5 14.56 30.32 23.65
CA ILE A 5 14.05 29.87 22.34
C ILE A 5 14.15 31.01 21.32
N THR A 6 13.85 32.25 21.73
CA THR A 6 14.01 33.43 20.86
C THR A 6 15.48 33.76 20.58
N GLU A 7 16.38 33.61 21.55
CA GLU A 7 17.82 33.82 21.31
C GLU A 7 18.42 32.74 20.38
N VAL A 8 18.03 31.48 20.59
CA VAL A 8 18.41 30.38 19.68
C VAL A 8 17.84 30.58 18.28
N ALA A 9 16.59 31.07 18.16
CA ALA A 9 16.01 31.42 16.86
C ALA A 9 16.75 32.58 16.20
N ASN A 10 17.06 33.66 16.94
CA ASN A 10 17.86 34.78 16.45
C ASN A 10 19.23 34.33 15.93
N TYR A 11 19.89 33.44 16.65
CA TYR A 11 21.20 32.90 16.26
C TYR A 11 21.14 31.96 15.06
N ILE A 12 20.07 31.16 14.93
CA ILE A 12 19.93 30.18 13.84
C ILE A 12 19.53 30.83 12.52
N PHE A 13 18.78 31.93 12.54
CA PHE A 13 18.02 32.36 11.36
C PHE A 13 18.34 33.76 10.83
N CYS A 14 18.96 34.66 11.62
CA CYS A 14 19.50 35.90 11.08
C CYS A 14 21.03 35.80 11.07
N ILE A 15 21.65 35.84 9.89
CA ILE A 15 23.11 35.74 9.71
C ILE A 15 23.78 36.94 10.39
N SER A 16 24.16 36.75 11.65
CA SER A 16 24.85 37.69 12.51
C SER A 16 26.38 37.51 12.40
N GLU A 17 26.90 37.09 11.25
CA GLU A 17 28.34 37.15 11.05
C GLU A 17 28.76 38.61 10.82
N ASP A 18 29.48 39.14 11.80
CA ASP A 18 30.16 40.43 11.72
C ASP A 18 31.18 40.38 10.57
N GLY A 19 31.01 41.23 9.56
CA GLY A 19 31.95 41.37 8.44
C GLY A 19 31.47 40.87 7.06
N VAL A 20 30.27 40.30 6.95
CA VAL A 20 29.67 39.99 5.64
C VAL A 20 28.96 41.23 5.08
N ASP A 21 29.20 41.55 3.81
CA ASP A 21 28.59 42.67 3.09
C ASP A 21 27.04 42.63 3.16
N THR A 22 26.44 43.76 3.52
CA THR A 22 24.98 43.94 3.64
C THR A 22 24.24 43.53 2.38
N GLN A 23 24.84 43.75 1.19
CA GLN A 23 24.24 43.33 -0.08
C GLN A 23 24.15 41.81 -0.20
N VAL A 24 25.19 41.08 0.24
CA VAL A 24 25.21 39.62 0.26
C VAL A 24 24.18 39.09 1.25
N LYS A 25 24.08 39.68 2.45
CA LYS A 25 23.07 39.30 3.45
C LYS A 25 21.64 39.47 2.92
N GLN A 26 21.34 40.61 2.28
CA GLN A 26 20.03 40.87 1.68
C GLN A 26 19.71 39.87 0.57
N LEU A 27 20.66 39.60 -0.33
CA LEU A 27 20.49 38.62 -1.41
C LEU A 27 20.25 37.21 -0.87
N THR A 28 21.05 36.75 0.10
CA THR A 28 20.86 35.44 0.74
C THR A 28 19.47 35.33 1.35
N THR A 29 19.03 36.36 2.08
CA THR A 29 17.73 36.40 2.75
C THR A 29 16.57 36.33 1.75
N ILE A 30 16.65 37.08 0.65
CA ILE A 30 15.66 37.02 -0.43
C ILE A 30 15.62 35.63 -1.06
N MET A 31 16.77 35.02 -1.33
CA MET A 31 16.84 33.68 -1.91
C MET A 31 16.23 32.61 -0.99
N VAL A 32 16.55 32.67 0.30
CA VAL A 32 15.94 31.80 1.32
C VAL A 32 14.42 31.94 1.29
N LEU A 33 13.90 33.17 1.28
CA LEU A 33 12.45 33.43 1.23
C LEU A 33 11.78 32.87 -0.03
N CYS A 34 12.41 33.03 -1.20
CA CYS A 34 11.90 32.47 -2.45
C CYS A 34 11.84 30.93 -2.40
N ILE A 35 12.89 30.27 -1.88
CA ILE A 35 12.93 28.82 -1.75
C ILE A 35 11.91 28.33 -0.72
N GLN A 36 11.78 29.02 0.42
CA GLN A 36 10.76 28.70 1.42
C GLN A 36 9.36 28.80 0.83
N LEU A 37 9.06 29.85 0.08
CA LEU A 37 7.77 30.01 -0.60
C LEU A 37 7.50 28.86 -1.59
N LEU A 38 8.51 28.43 -2.35
CA LEU A 38 8.42 27.27 -3.23
C LEU A 38 8.13 26.00 -2.43
N TYR A 39 8.82 25.81 -1.31
CA TYR A 39 8.59 24.66 -0.43
C TYR A 39 7.18 24.69 0.18
N SER A 40 6.68 25.85 0.64
CA SER A 40 5.32 25.97 1.19
C SER A 40 4.23 25.68 0.16
N THR A 41 4.42 26.13 -1.08
CA THR A 41 3.37 26.08 -2.11
C THR A 41 3.39 24.79 -2.93
N LYS A 42 4.57 24.20 -3.13
CA LYS A 42 4.75 22.98 -3.91
C LYS A 42 5.05 21.78 -3.01
N VAL A 43 6.19 21.78 -2.32
CA VAL A 43 6.66 20.60 -1.56
C VAL A 43 5.67 20.20 -0.47
N VAL A 44 5.23 21.14 0.37
CA VAL A 44 4.27 20.86 1.44
C VAL A 44 2.95 20.32 0.89
N VAL A 45 2.46 20.88 -0.23
CA VAL A 45 1.22 20.45 -0.88
C VAL A 45 1.38 19.05 -1.47
N ASP A 46 2.46 18.80 -2.21
CA ASP A 46 2.76 17.49 -2.80
C ASP A 46 2.92 16.41 -1.72
N GLN A 47 3.61 16.71 -0.62
CA GLN A 47 3.76 15.79 0.51
C GLN A 47 2.44 15.54 1.25
N LEU A 48 1.57 16.55 1.36
CA LEU A 48 0.23 16.36 1.91
C LEU A 48 -0.63 15.47 0.99
N VAL A 49 -0.58 15.69 -0.32
CA VAL A 49 -1.29 14.84 -1.31
C VAL A 49 -0.75 13.41 -1.29
N SER A 50 0.57 13.23 -1.25
CA SER A 50 1.22 11.93 -1.14
C SER A 50 0.80 11.21 0.14
N PHE A 51 0.83 11.91 1.28
CA PHE A 51 0.36 11.40 2.56
C PHE A 51 -1.10 10.95 2.49
N LEU A 52 -2.00 11.81 2.02
CA LEU A 52 -3.43 11.46 1.91
C LEU A 52 -3.64 10.26 0.96
N THR A 53 -2.84 10.15 -0.10
CA THR A 53 -2.87 9.00 -1.02
C THR A 53 -2.38 7.71 -0.35
N SER A 54 -1.33 7.78 0.48
CA SER A 54 -0.82 6.66 1.30
C SER A 54 -1.87 6.10 2.25
N LEU A 55 -2.71 6.98 2.81
CA LEU A 55 -3.87 6.60 3.63
C LEU A 55 -5.03 5.98 2.83
N GLY A 56 -4.94 5.94 1.50
CA GLY A 56 -6.03 5.46 0.66
C GLY A 56 -7.20 6.43 0.60
N ILE A 57 -6.91 7.74 0.61
CA ILE A 57 -7.88 8.81 0.41
C ILE A 57 -7.79 9.24 -1.05
N ASP A 58 -8.89 9.06 -1.79
CA ASP A 58 -8.99 9.59 -3.13
C ASP A 58 -9.45 11.04 -3.03
N LEU A 59 -8.57 11.97 -3.40
CA LEU A 59 -8.89 13.40 -3.45
C LEU A 59 -9.64 13.78 -4.73
N GLU A 60 -10.05 12.79 -5.55
CA GLU A 60 -10.80 12.97 -6.79
C GLU A 60 -10.11 13.87 -7.82
N PHE A 61 -8.81 14.14 -7.69
CA PHE A 61 -8.00 14.87 -8.68
C PHE A 61 -7.75 14.09 -9.98
N GLY A 62 -8.60 13.12 -10.31
CA GLY A 62 -8.73 12.57 -11.66
C GLY A 62 -7.78 11.42 -12.04
N THR A 63 -6.94 10.93 -11.14
CA THR A 63 -6.11 9.74 -11.42
C THR A 63 -6.38 8.63 -10.42
N TYR A 64 -7.13 7.61 -10.85
CA TYR A 64 -7.20 6.32 -10.15
C TYR A 64 -5.81 5.69 -10.12
N ASN A 65 -4.97 6.11 -9.18
CA ASN A 65 -3.60 5.69 -9.09
C ASN A 65 -3.54 4.18 -8.78
N VAL A 66 -2.64 3.46 -9.44
CA VAL A 66 -2.43 2.02 -9.20
C VAL A 66 -2.11 1.78 -7.73
N TYR A 67 -1.32 2.66 -7.13
CA TYR A 67 -0.94 2.60 -5.72
C TYR A 67 -2.15 2.60 -4.77
N TYR A 68 -3.13 3.47 -5.01
CA TYR A 68 -4.39 3.50 -4.24
C TYR A 68 -5.12 2.14 -4.29
N ARG A 69 -5.19 1.50 -5.47
CA ARG A 69 -5.85 0.20 -5.64
C ARG A 69 -5.13 -0.90 -4.85
N PHE A 70 -3.80 -0.86 -4.80
CA PHE A 70 -2.99 -1.76 -3.99
C PHE A 70 -3.29 -1.58 -2.50
N ASN A 71 -3.32 -0.35 -2.00
CA ASN A 71 -3.64 -0.06 -0.60
C ASN A 71 -5.07 -0.47 -0.25
N ALA A 72 -6.05 -0.23 -1.13
CA ALA A 72 -7.42 -0.69 -0.91
C ALA A 72 -7.54 -2.23 -0.84
N LEU A 73 -6.86 -2.95 -1.73
CA LEU A 73 -6.80 -4.42 -1.69
C LEU A 73 -6.15 -4.92 -0.41
N ARG A 74 -5.04 -4.28 0.00
CA ARG A 74 -4.36 -4.59 1.25
C ARG A 74 -5.26 -4.37 2.45
N ASN A 75 -5.94 -3.23 2.55
CA ASN A 75 -6.85 -2.92 3.66
C ASN A 75 -7.90 -4.01 3.82
N ARG A 76 -8.44 -4.53 2.72
CA ARG A 76 -9.35 -5.69 2.75
C ARG A 76 -8.67 -6.97 3.26
N VAL A 77 -7.45 -7.26 2.83
CA VAL A 77 -6.67 -8.41 3.33
C VAL A 77 -6.42 -8.27 4.85
N ARG A 78 -6.07 -7.07 5.31
CA ARG A 78 -5.83 -6.70 6.70
C ARG A 78 -7.10 -6.83 7.55
N GLU A 79 -8.22 -6.25 7.11
CA GLU A 79 -9.54 -6.38 7.78
C GLU A 79 -9.98 -7.84 7.88
N SER A 80 -9.66 -8.66 6.87
CA SER A 80 -9.94 -10.10 6.90
C SER A 80 -8.95 -10.91 7.76
N ARG A 81 -7.99 -10.25 8.42
CA ARG A 81 -6.90 -10.84 9.23
C ARG A 81 -6.09 -11.91 8.49
N LYS A 82 -5.84 -11.67 7.19
CA LYS A 82 -5.03 -12.56 6.32
C LYS A 82 -3.68 -11.95 5.94
N GLU A 83 -3.39 -10.76 6.46
CA GLU A 83 -2.12 -10.08 6.25
C GLU A 83 -1.00 -10.85 6.95
N THR A 84 0.11 -11.03 6.25
CA THR A 84 1.31 -11.66 6.82
C THR A 84 2.18 -10.61 7.51
N ALA A 85 2.98 -11.00 8.50
CA ALA A 85 3.92 -10.09 9.18
C ALA A 85 4.80 -9.30 8.21
N GLY A 86 5.34 -9.96 7.17
CA GLY A 86 6.15 -9.28 6.15
C GLY A 86 5.37 -8.26 5.32
N GLN A 87 4.05 -8.43 5.13
CA GLN A 87 3.21 -7.42 4.46
C GLN A 87 2.95 -6.22 5.35
N SER A 88 2.73 -6.43 6.66
CA SER A 88 2.58 -5.36 7.65
C SER A 88 3.88 -4.55 7.76
N ILE A 89 5.03 -5.22 7.96
CA ILE A 89 6.35 -4.56 7.98
C ILE A 89 6.62 -3.81 6.68
N GLY A 90 6.39 -4.45 5.52
CA GLY A 90 6.63 -3.83 4.22
C GLY A 90 5.80 -2.56 4.00
N TYR A 91 4.54 -2.56 4.43
CA TYR A 91 3.74 -1.33 4.41
C TYR A 91 4.22 -0.28 5.39
N THR A 92 4.59 -0.67 6.61
CA THR A 92 5.09 0.28 7.60
C THR A 92 6.37 0.94 7.11
N LEU A 93 7.25 0.19 6.44
CA LEU A 93 8.42 0.75 5.74
C LEU A 93 8.02 1.68 4.60
N ASP A 94 7.05 1.31 3.76
CA ASP A 94 6.55 2.16 2.68
C ASP A 94 5.99 3.48 3.21
N LEU A 95 5.18 3.44 4.28
CA LEU A 95 4.64 4.63 4.93
C LEU A 95 5.77 5.49 5.52
N VAL A 96 6.71 4.88 6.23
CA VAL A 96 7.85 5.58 6.82
C VAL A 96 8.72 6.23 5.74
N MET A 97 9.00 5.54 4.63
CA MET A 97 9.82 6.07 3.54
C MET A 97 9.11 7.19 2.79
N ASN A 98 7.84 6.99 2.40
CA ASN A 98 7.12 7.93 1.55
C ASN A 98 6.56 9.15 2.30
N VAL A 99 6.46 9.08 3.63
CA VAL A 99 5.87 10.15 4.46
C VAL A 99 6.92 10.72 5.41
N MET A 100 7.37 9.91 6.38
CA MET A 100 8.19 10.40 7.47
C MET A 100 9.62 10.77 7.02
N TYR A 101 10.28 9.88 6.28
CA TYR A 101 11.67 10.04 5.86
C TYR A 101 11.83 11.24 4.94
N ILE A 102 11.00 11.35 3.90
CA ILE A 102 11.04 12.48 2.96
C ILE A 102 10.78 13.81 3.68
N CYS A 103 9.77 13.89 4.55
CA CYS A 103 9.54 15.12 5.32
C CYS A 103 10.68 15.46 6.28
N CYS A 104 11.29 14.47 6.93
CA CYS A 104 12.49 14.69 7.74
C CYS A 104 13.66 15.21 6.92
N LEU A 105 13.91 14.66 5.71
CA LEU A 105 14.93 15.17 4.80
C LEU A 105 14.66 16.63 4.43
N TYR A 106 13.42 16.99 4.09
CA TYR A 106 13.06 18.37 3.79
C TYR A 106 13.22 19.30 5.01
N MET A 107 12.89 18.84 6.23
CA MET A 107 13.12 19.63 7.45
C MET A 107 14.62 19.89 7.67
N VAL A 108 15.47 18.86 7.53
CA VAL A 108 16.93 19.01 7.62
C VAL A 108 17.45 19.94 6.52
N ASN A 109 16.91 19.85 5.31
CA ASN A 109 17.34 20.74 4.23
C ASN A 109 16.93 22.19 4.45
N ILE A 110 15.71 22.42 4.93
CA ILE A 110 15.25 23.75 5.34
C ILE A 110 16.17 24.31 6.43
N PHE A 111 16.53 23.49 7.42
CA PHE A 111 17.47 23.89 8.46
C PHE A 111 18.82 24.31 7.88
N ASN A 112 19.39 23.53 6.95
CA ASN A 112 20.65 23.85 6.29
C ASN A 112 20.55 25.12 5.42
N ILE A 113 19.44 25.31 4.70
CA ILE A 113 19.18 26.52 3.90
C ILE A 113 19.10 27.76 4.79
N LEU A 114 18.47 27.63 5.96
CA LEU A 114 18.31 28.73 6.89
C LEU A 114 19.61 29.13 7.58
N GLN A 115 20.56 28.19 7.72
CA GLN A 115 21.90 28.45 8.28
C GLN A 115 22.96 28.82 7.24
N ALA A 116 22.65 28.75 5.95
CA ALA A 116 23.62 29.01 4.89
C ALA A 116 24.04 30.49 4.87
N ALA A 117 25.34 30.75 4.93
CA ALA A 117 25.88 32.11 5.00
C ALA A 117 25.87 32.79 3.62
N ALA A 118 26.02 32.00 2.55
CA ALA A 118 26.14 32.49 1.19
C ALA A 118 24.93 32.12 0.30
N PRO A 119 24.56 32.98 -0.67
CA PRO A 119 23.46 32.69 -1.59
C PRO A 119 23.68 31.43 -2.44
N PHE A 120 24.95 31.12 -2.73
CA PHE A 120 25.32 29.93 -3.49
C PHE A 120 25.11 28.64 -2.68
N GLU A 121 25.37 28.64 -1.37
CA GLU A 121 25.12 27.50 -0.49
C GLU A 121 23.62 27.22 -0.36
N VAL A 122 22.81 28.28 -0.24
CA VAL A 122 21.34 28.20 -0.28
C VAL A 122 20.88 27.49 -1.54
N LEU A 123 21.41 27.87 -2.71
CA LEU A 123 21.07 27.25 -3.98
C LEU A 123 21.51 25.78 -4.05
N LEU A 124 22.73 25.47 -3.64
CA LEU A 124 23.26 24.10 -3.67
C LEU A 124 22.48 23.16 -2.74
N ASN A 125 22.13 23.60 -1.52
CA ASN A 125 21.31 22.82 -0.60
C ASN A 125 19.90 22.58 -1.16
N ALA A 126 19.29 23.58 -1.80
CA ALA A 126 18.01 23.41 -2.46
C ALA A 126 18.07 22.39 -3.62
N LEU A 127 19.13 22.43 -4.43
CA LEU A 127 19.32 21.53 -5.57
C LEU A 127 19.69 20.10 -5.15
N ALA A 128 20.44 19.94 -4.05
CA ALA A 128 20.92 18.63 -3.60
C ALA A 128 19.75 17.66 -3.33
N LEU A 129 18.66 18.14 -2.74
CA LEU A 129 17.53 17.28 -2.39
C LEU A 129 16.72 16.88 -3.64
N GLU A 130 16.51 17.80 -4.58
CA GLU A 130 15.91 17.48 -5.89
C GLU A 130 16.75 16.45 -6.66
N PHE A 131 18.08 16.57 -6.61
CA PHE A 131 18.98 15.61 -7.23
C PHE A 131 18.89 14.22 -6.59
N VAL A 132 18.83 14.14 -5.26
CA VAL A 132 18.61 12.88 -4.54
C VAL A 132 17.28 12.25 -4.92
N GLY A 133 16.21 13.05 -5.02
CA GLY A 133 14.90 12.59 -5.46
C GLY A 133 14.91 12.03 -6.89
N GLN A 134 15.56 12.74 -7.83
CA GLN A 134 15.71 12.27 -9.21
C GLN A 134 16.49 10.96 -9.30
N ILE A 135 17.59 10.84 -8.54
CA ILE A 135 18.36 9.60 -8.49
C ILE A 135 17.49 8.45 -7.98
N ASP A 136 16.73 8.66 -6.91
CA ASP A 136 15.87 7.62 -6.34
C ASP A 136 14.78 7.17 -7.35
N GLU A 137 14.14 8.12 -8.05
CA GLU A 137 13.17 7.81 -9.10
C GLU A 137 13.80 7.07 -10.29
N GLU A 138 15.01 7.44 -10.69
CA GLU A 138 15.76 6.73 -11.75
C GLU A 138 16.13 5.30 -11.32
N PHE A 139 16.58 5.10 -10.08
CA PHE A 139 16.85 3.77 -9.54
C PHE A 139 15.57 2.93 -9.46
N ALA A 140 14.47 3.49 -8.95
CA ALA A 140 13.19 2.80 -8.83
C ALA A 140 12.56 2.46 -10.20
N SER A 141 12.77 3.30 -11.21
CA SER A 141 12.29 3.09 -12.58
C SER A 141 13.24 2.27 -13.45
N SER A 142 14.43 1.97 -12.95
CA SER A 142 15.47 1.31 -13.72
C SER A 142 15.09 -0.12 -14.13
N LYS A 143 15.22 -0.39 -15.42
CA LYS A 143 14.92 -1.70 -16.01
C LYS A 143 15.93 -2.79 -15.67
N TRP A 144 17.09 -2.43 -15.11
CA TRP A 144 18.11 -3.42 -14.78
C TRP A 144 17.82 -4.12 -13.45
N TRP A 145 17.10 -3.46 -12.54
CA TRP A 145 16.79 -3.99 -11.21
C TRP A 145 15.49 -4.82 -11.19
N ASP A 146 14.38 -4.31 -11.73
CA ASP A 146 13.10 -5.04 -11.86
C ASP A 146 12.47 -4.81 -13.25
N PRO A 147 13.04 -5.39 -14.33
CA PRO A 147 12.42 -5.35 -15.66
C PRO A 147 10.96 -5.76 -15.61
N ASP A 148 10.10 -4.97 -16.24
CA ASP A 148 8.64 -5.12 -16.28
C ASP A 148 7.91 -5.08 -14.94
N ARG A 149 8.56 -4.63 -13.85
CA ARG A 149 7.96 -4.50 -12.52
C ARG A 149 7.37 -5.83 -12.01
N ARG A 150 8.12 -6.93 -12.20
CA ARG A 150 7.65 -8.31 -11.94
C ARG A 150 7.34 -8.51 -10.46
N TRP A 151 8.13 -7.95 -9.54
CA TRP A 151 7.88 -8.09 -8.10
C TRP A 151 6.62 -7.38 -7.68
N MET A 152 6.41 -6.16 -8.18
CA MET A 152 5.19 -5.39 -7.92
C MET A 152 3.95 -6.08 -8.50
N LYS A 153 4.04 -6.64 -9.71
CA LYS A 153 2.96 -7.45 -10.30
C LYS A 153 2.65 -8.69 -9.46
N ALA A 154 3.68 -9.43 -9.05
CA ALA A 154 3.52 -10.62 -8.21
C ALA A 154 2.89 -10.28 -6.85
N ALA A 155 3.32 -9.18 -6.21
CA ALA A 155 2.73 -8.68 -4.97
C ALA A 155 1.26 -8.30 -5.16
N GLY A 156 0.91 -7.62 -6.25
CA GLY A 156 -0.47 -7.22 -6.56
C GLY A 156 -1.38 -8.41 -6.80
N ILE A 157 -0.92 -9.38 -7.59
CA ILE A 157 -1.64 -10.64 -7.82
C ILE A 157 -1.81 -11.39 -6.50
N LYS A 158 -0.77 -11.48 -5.66
CA LYS A 158 -0.85 -12.12 -4.34
C LYS A 158 -1.90 -11.46 -3.45
N LEU A 159 -1.92 -10.13 -3.38
CA LEU A 159 -2.93 -9.38 -2.60
C LEU A 159 -4.34 -9.62 -3.14
N ALA A 160 -4.52 -9.59 -4.47
CA ALA A 160 -5.81 -9.89 -5.08
C ALA A 160 -6.28 -11.32 -4.77
N LEU A 161 -5.40 -12.31 -4.89
CA LEU A 161 -5.69 -13.70 -4.54
C LEU A 161 -6.01 -13.85 -3.04
N GLN A 162 -5.30 -13.18 -2.14
CA GLN A 162 -5.60 -13.21 -0.70
C GLN A 162 -6.94 -12.53 -0.37
N ALA A 163 -7.27 -11.45 -1.06
CA ALA A 163 -8.53 -10.71 -0.87
C ALA A 163 -9.75 -11.50 -1.35
N HIS A 164 -9.60 -12.33 -2.39
CA HIS A 164 -10.69 -13.08 -3.01
C HIS A 164 -10.76 -14.55 -2.60
N ILE A 165 -9.62 -15.20 -2.40
CA ILE A 165 -9.55 -16.64 -2.16
C ILE A 165 -9.27 -16.90 -0.68
N ASP A 166 -10.30 -17.37 0.02
CA ASP A 166 -10.20 -17.72 1.42
C ASP A 166 -9.65 -19.13 1.63
N ARG A 167 -8.32 -19.24 1.67
CA ARG A 167 -7.64 -20.52 1.85
C ARG A 167 -8.07 -21.27 3.12
N ALA A 168 -8.43 -20.57 4.20
CA ALA A 168 -8.88 -21.22 5.43
C ALA A 168 -10.25 -21.88 5.22
N THR A 169 -11.19 -21.16 4.60
CA THR A 169 -12.47 -21.72 4.17
C THR A 169 -12.27 -22.91 3.22
N LEU A 170 -11.42 -22.79 2.20
CA LEU A 170 -11.20 -23.85 1.22
C LEU A 170 -10.52 -25.11 1.81
N LYS A 171 -9.75 -24.97 2.89
CA LYS A 171 -9.14 -26.10 3.59
C LYS A 171 -10.12 -26.83 4.51
N SER A 172 -11.20 -26.18 4.98
CA SER A 172 -12.07 -26.73 6.01
C SER A 172 -13.50 -26.90 5.52
N ARG A 173 -13.98 -28.16 5.52
CA ARG A 173 -15.38 -28.51 5.19
C ARG A 173 -16.37 -27.73 6.05
N MET A 174 -16.07 -27.59 7.35
CA MET A 174 -16.94 -26.90 8.29
C MET A 174 -17.03 -25.41 7.99
N LEU A 175 -15.89 -24.74 7.84
CA LEU A 175 -15.87 -23.30 7.53
C LEU A 175 -16.50 -23.00 6.16
N PHE A 176 -16.32 -23.91 5.19
CA PHE A 176 -16.95 -23.81 3.88
C PHE A 176 -18.47 -23.94 3.95
N SER A 177 -18.96 -25.00 4.61
CA SER A 177 -20.39 -25.23 4.83
C SER A 177 -21.04 -24.07 5.55
N GLU A 178 -20.40 -23.52 6.58
CA GLU A 178 -20.91 -22.37 7.34
C GLU A 178 -20.96 -21.10 6.48
N LYS A 179 -19.86 -20.78 5.79
CA LYS A 179 -19.76 -19.56 4.97
C LYS A 179 -20.78 -19.51 3.83
N PHE A 180 -21.07 -20.66 3.21
CA PHE A 180 -21.99 -20.77 2.09
C PHE A 180 -23.37 -21.31 2.49
N ASN A 181 -23.62 -21.54 3.78
CA ASN A 181 -24.87 -22.07 4.33
C ASN A 181 -25.32 -23.39 3.65
N LEU A 182 -24.38 -24.32 3.47
CA LEU A 182 -24.60 -25.63 2.87
C LEU A 182 -24.76 -26.70 3.96
N ASP A 183 -25.58 -27.73 3.73
CA ASP A 183 -25.73 -28.83 4.70
C ASP A 183 -24.39 -29.56 4.90
N LYS A 184 -23.96 -29.63 6.16
CA LYS A 184 -22.74 -30.32 6.60
C LYS A 184 -22.73 -31.79 6.16
N LYS A 185 -23.88 -32.46 6.10
CA LYS A 185 -23.98 -33.86 5.68
C LYS A 185 -23.64 -34.02 4.20
N ILE A 186 -24.15 -33.12 3.35
CA ILE A 186 -23.87 -33.14 1.91
C ILE A 186 -22.39 -32.85 1.66
N ILE A 187 -21.84 -31.81 2.30
CA ILE A 187 -20.42 -31.48 2.21
C ILE A 187 -19.53 -32.64 2.70
N LYS A 188 -19.94 -33.36 3.73
CA LYS A 188 -19.22 -34.54 4.23
C LYS A 188 -19.12 -35.64 3.17
N GLY A 189 -20.18 -35.84 2.38
CA GLY A 189 -20.26 -36.84 1.31
C GLY A 189 -19.46 -36.51 0.04
N ILE A 190 -19.15 -35.24 -0.22
CA ILE A 190 -18.36 -34.83 -1.40
C ILE A 190 -16.87 -35.17 -1.25
N GLY A 191 -16.36 -35.06 -0.03
CA GLY A 191 -14.94 -35.24 0.22
C GLY A 191 -14.46 -36.67 -0.03
N LEU A 192 -13.22 -36.82 -0.48
CA LEU A 192 -12.53 -38.10 -0.67
C LEU A 192 -12.24 -38.82 0.66
N GLY A 193 -13.28 -39.29 1.35
CA GLY A 193 -13.14 -40.07 2.59
C GLY A 193 -12.18 -39.46 3.63
N ASP A 194 -11.58 -40.33 4.45
CA ASP A 194 -10.55 -40.00 5.46
C ASP A 194 -9.15 -39.74 4.88
N ILE A 195 -8.99 -39.71 3.55
CA ILE A 195 -7.68 -39.69 2.88
C ILE A 195 -7.10 -38.26 2.77
N GLY A 196 -7.92 -37.21 2.94
CA GLY A 196 -7.46 -35.82 2.85
C GLY A 196 -7.54 -35.05 4.17
N LYS A 197 -6.39 -34.65 4.74
CA LYS A 197 -6.32 -33.76 5.91
C LYS A 197 -6.96 -32.37 5.68
N THR A 198 -7.31 -32.02 4.44
CA THR A 198 -7.91 -30.73 4.05
C THR A 198 -8.94 -30.89 2.92
N PHE A 199 -10.00 -30.05 2.89
CA PHE A 199 -11.19 -30.19 2.03
C PHE A 199 -10.93 -30.09 0.52
N LEU A 200 -10.66 -28.89 -0.01
CA LEU A 200 -10.37 -28.66 -1.44
C LEU A 200 -8.88 -28.63 -1.75
N LYS A 201 -8.04 -28.65 -0.70
CA LYS A 201 -6.59 -28.69 -0.84
C LYS A 201 -6.13 -30.15 -0.91
N ASN A 202 -5.73 -30.61 -2.09
CA ASN A 202 -5.18 -31.93 -2.34
C ASN A 202 -4.19 -31.87 -3.52
N THR A 203 -2.91 -32.09 -3.24
CA THR A 203 -1.83 -32.01 -4.23
C THR A 203 -1.92 -33.13 -5.26
N GLU A 204 -2.08 -34.38 -4.82
CA GLU A 204 -2.17 -35.54 -5.71
C GLU A 204 -3.35 -35.43 -6.68
N LEU A 205 -4.52 -35.04 -6.16
CA LEU A 205 -5.70 -34.86 -7.02
C LEU A 205 -5.52 -33.68 -7.97
N ALA A 206 -4.89 -32.59 -7.53
CA ALA A 206 -4.63 -31.45 -8.41
C ALA A 206 -3.70 -31.82 -9.57
N GLU A 207 -2.73 -32.70 -9.36
CA GLU A 207 -1.86 -33.23 -10.42
C GLU A 207 -2.62 -34.13 -11.40
N VAL A 208 -3.48 -35.04 -10.89
CA VAL A 208 -4.33 -35.89 -11.73
C VAL A 208 -5.32 -35.06 -12.56
N ASP A 209 -5.99 -34.08 -11.93
CA ASP A 209 -6.94 -33.20 -12.62
C ASP A 209 -6.23 -32.29 -13.64
N ALA A 210 -4.99 -31.90 -13.38
CA ALA A 210 -4.18 -31.11 -14.30
C ALA A 210 -3.72 -31.87 -15.55
N GLN A 211 -3.78 -33.21 -15.55
CA GLN A 211 -3.51 -34.04 -16.74
C GLN A 211 -4.80 -34.44 -17.48
N ASN A 212 -5.96 -34.13 -16.92
CA ASN A 212 -7.22 -34.54 -17.50
C ASN A 212 -7.77 -33.49 -18.48
N TYR A 213 -7.76 -33.81 -19.77
CA TYR A 213 -8.29 -32.96 -20.84
C TYR A 213 -9.70 -32.42 -20.56
N ARG A 214 -10.56 -33.17 -19.84
CA ARG A 214 -11.93 -32.73 -19.50
C ARG A 214 -11.94 -31.38 -18.78
N TYR A 215 -10.93 -31.09 -17.96
CA TYR A 215 -10.86 -29.87 -17.15
C TYR A 215 -10.04 -28.74 -17.79
N MET A 216 -9.52 -28.97 -19.01
CA MET A 216 -8.76 -27.99 -19.77
C MET A 216 -9.62 -27.31 -20.84
N THR A 217 -9.43 -26.01 -21.02
CA THR A 217 -9.92 -25.27 -22.19
C THR A 217 -9.18 -25.69 -23.45
N THR A 218 -9.75 -25.47 -24.64
CA THR A 218 -9.11 -25.84 -25.92
C THR A 218 -7.70 -25.24 -26.08
N GLU A 219 -7.49 -24.01 -25.60
CA GLU A 219 -6.18 -23.37 -25.63
C GLU A 219 -5.19 -24.04 -24.68
N GLU A 220 -5.61 -24.39 -23.46
CA GLU A 220 -4.76 -25.11 -22.50
C GLU A 220 -4.39 -26.50 -23.01
N ARG A 221 -5.31 -27.21 -23.67
CA ARG A 221 -5.02 -28.51 -24.29
C ARG A 221 -3.95 -28.37 -25.37
N LEU A 222 -4.10 -27.41 -26.27
CA LEU A 222 -3.11 -27.16 -27.31
C LEU A 222 -1.73 -26.85 -26.70
N ARG A 223 -1.68 -26.01 -25.66
CA ARG A 223 -0.41 -25.70 -24.97
C ARG A 223 0.17 -26.92 -24.28
N PHE A 224 -0.67 -27.77 -23.69
CA PHE A 224 -0.26 -29.01 -23.05
C PHE A 224 0.35 -29.98 -24.06
N ASP A 225 -0.33 -30.24 -25.18
CA ASP A 225 0.17 -31.11 -26.26
C ASP A 225 1.49 -30.58 -26.85
N LEU A 226 1.59 -29.26 -27.05
CA LEU A 226 2.82 -28.63 -27.53
C LEU A 226 3.96 -28.71 -26.50
N ALA A 227 3.64 -28.67 -25.21
CA ALA A 227 4.60 -28.84 -24.12
C ALA A 227 5.15 -30.27 -24.07
N GLU A 228 4.26 -31.27 -24.19
CA GLU A 228 4.66 -32.68 -24.25
C GLU A 228 5.53 -32.96 -25.48
N LEU A 229 5.11 -32.47 -26.66
CA LEU A 229 5.89 -32.61 -27.89
C LEU A 229 7.25 -31.87 -27.81
N ALA A 230 7.32 -30.74 -27.12
CA ALA A 230 8.57 -30.04 -26.86
C ALA A 230 9.53 -30.85 -25.98
N LEU A 231 9.02 -31.57 -24.97
CA LEU A 231 9.81 -32.49 -24.16
C LEU A 231 10.29 -33.69 -24.97
N GLU A 232 9.42 -34.32 -25.75
CA GLU A 232 9.77 -35.47 -26.59
C GLU A 232 10.82 -35.13 -27.66
N SER A 233 10.80 -33.90 -28.18
CA SER A 233 11.75 -33.41 -29.17
C SER A 233 13.01 -32.78 -28.58
N GLU A 234 13.15 -32.76 -27.24
CA GLU A 234 14.26 -32.12 -26.51
C GLU A 234 14.52 -30.66 -26.94
N ASN A 235 13.48 -29.95 -27.41
CA ASN A 235 13.61 -28.59 -27.90
C ASN A 235 13.56 -27.60 -26.74
N GLU A 236 14.73 -27.22 -26.21
CA GLU A 236 14.85 -26.33 -25.05
C GLU A 236 14.10 -24.99 -25.22
N LEU A 237 14.09 -24.42 -26.43
CA LEU A 237 13.37 -23.16 -26.70
C LEU A 237 11.87 -23.35 -26.52
N ALA A 238 11.31 -24.43 -27.10
CA ALA A 238 9.89 -24.74 -26.96
C ALA A 238 9.52 -25.13 -25.52
N ILE A 239 10.38 -25.90 -24.83
CA ILE A 239 10.20 -26.22 -23.41
C ILE A 239 10.12 -24.93 -22.60
N SER A 240 11.03 -23.98 -22.83
CA SER A 240 11.03 -22.69 -22.12
C SER A 240 9.79 -21.83 -22.37
N GLN A 241 9.16 -21.98 -23.55
CA GLN A 241 7.99 -21.22 -23.94
C GLN A 241 6.68 -21.82 -23.40
N TYR A 242 6.57 -23.15 -23.36
CA TYR A 242 5.34 -23.84 -22.97
C TYR A 242 5.32 -24.26 -21.50
N TYR A 243 6.48 -24.50 -20.88
CA TYR A 243 6.59 -24.67 -19.43
C TYR A 243 6.82 -23.31 -18.75
N ASN A 244 5.98 -23.01 -17.77
CA ASN A 244 6.16 -21.85 -16.89
C ASN A 244 7.39 -22.06 -16.00
N ASN A 245 8.58 -21.80 -16.54
CA ASN A 245 9.81 -21.84 -15.78
C ASN A 245 9.90 -20.61 -14.86
N PRO A 246 10.39 -20.77 -13.62
CA PRO A 246 10.70 -19.62 -12.80
C PRO A 246 11.80 -18.79 -13.46
N ASP A 247 11.56 -17.49 -13.53
CA ASP A 247 12.48 -16.52 -14.10
C ASP A 247 13.22 -15.81 -12.95
N TYR A 248 14.55 -15.71 -13.05
CA TYR A 248 15.42 -15.20 -11.98
C TYR A 248 16.27 -14.01 -12.46
N PHE A 249 16.54 -13.07 -11.57
CA PHE A 249 17.36 -11.88 -11.85
C PHE A 249 18.85 -12.25 -11.77
N GLY A 250 19.32 -12.96 -12.79
CA GLY A 250 20.70 -13.42 -12.87
C GLY A 250 21.04 -14.55 -11.90
N THR A 251 22.32 -14.89 -11.83
CA THR A 251 22.81 -16.09 -11.13
C THR A 251 22.65 -16.02 -9.62
N VAL A 252 22.85 -14.84 -9.02
CA VAL A 252 22.74 -14.65 -7.56
C VAL A 252 21.30 -14.87 -7.10
N ASP A 253 20.34 -14.29 -7.82
CA ASP A 253 18.93 -14.46 -7.52
C ASP A 253 18.49 -15.92 -7.65
N ARG A 254 18.96 -16.62 -8.70
CA ARG A 254 18.73 -18.05 -8.85
C ARG A 254 19.27 -18.85 -7.66
N ILE A 255 20.49 -18.58 -7.20
CA ILE A 255 21.07 -19.34 -6.07
C ILE A 255 20.33 -19.05 -4.76
N VAL A 256 20.03 -17.78 -4.49
CA VAL A 256 19.46 -17.36 -3.20
C VAL A 256 17.96 -17.60 -3.13
N LEU A 257 17.22 -17.31 -4.20
CA LEU A 257 15.76 -17.36 -4.22
C LEU A 257 15.17 -18.64 -4.82
N SER A 258 15.91 -19.48 -5.56
CA SER A 258 15.34 -20.70 -6.17
C SER A 258 14.57 -21.58 -5.17
N PRO A 259 15.12 -21.91 -3.99
CA PRO A 259 14.39 -22.74 -3.02
C PRO A 259 13.09 -22.06 -2.56
N PHE A 260 13.08 -20.74 -2.45
CA PHE A 260 11.93 -19.97 -2.01
C PHE A 260 10.88 -19.81 -3.11
N VAL A 261 11.27 -19.59 -4.36
CA VAL A 261 10.35 -19.42 -5.50
C VAL A 261 9.66 -20.74 -5.82
N GLU A 262 10.38 -21.86 -5.82
CA GLU A 262 9.83 -23.18 -6.11
C GLU A 262 8.81 -23.64 -5.05
N LEU A 263 9.06 -23.30 -3.77
CA LEU A 263 8.20 -23.69 -2.65
C LEU A 263 7.10 -22.67 -2.33
N ARG A 264 7.36 -21.38 -2.54
CA ARG A 264 6.50 -20.27 -2.07
C ARG A 264 6.07 -19.30 -3.16
N GLY A 265 6.34 -19.58 -4.43
CA GLY A 265 5.85 -18.79 -5.56
C GLY A 265 4.34 -18.55 -5.47
N VAL A 266 3.90 -17.35 -5.87
CA VAL A 266 2.51 -16.87 -5.64
C VAL A 266 1.48 -17.89 -6.12
N PHE A 267 1.62 -18.39 -7.35
CA PHE A 267 0.69 -19.37 -7.91
C PHE A 267 0.88 -20.77 -7.34
N LYS A 268 2.11 -21.20 -7.02
CA LYS A 268 2.40 -22.51 -6.43
C LYS A 268 1.60 -22.75 -5.15
N GLN A 269 1.44 -21.70 -4.34
CA GLN A 269 0.62 -21.75 -3.11
C GLN A 269 -0.87 -22.05 -3.34
N TYR A 270 -1.36 -21.96 -4.58
CA TYR A 270 -2.74 -22.19 -4.97
C TYR A 270 -2.91 -23.42 -5.88
N VAL A 271 -1.82 -24.05 -6.34
CA VAL A 271 -1.88 -25.23 -7.24
C VAL A 271 -2.66 -26.36 -6.60
N ASP A 272 -2.44 -26.66 -5.31
CA ASP A 272 -3.13 -27.71 -4.57
C ASP A 272 -4.67 -27.55 -4.47
N TYR A 273 -5.20 -26.38 -4.87
CA TYR A 273 -6.64 -26.11 -4.89
C TYR A 273 -7.26 -26.26 -6.28
N ARG A 274 -6.46 -26.59 -7.30
CA ARG A 274 -6.90 -26.88 -8.67
C ARG A 274 -7.47 -28.30 -8.79
N THR A 275 -8.28 -28.68 -7.82
CA THR A 275 -8.95 -29.98 -7.72
C THR A 275 -10.29 -29.91 -8.45
N TRP A 276 -10.25 -29.73 -9.77
CA TRP A 276 -11.42 -29.46 -10.61
C TRP A 276 -12.52 -30.51 -10.46
N SER A 277 -12.17 -31.78 -10.28
CA SER A 277 -13.12 -32.86 -10.03
C SER A 277 -13.88 -32.71 -8.70
N LEU A 278 -13.25 -32.14 -7.67
CA LEU A 278 -13.92 -31.80 -6.41
C LEU A 278 -14.76 -30.53 -6.56
N TRP A 279 -14.24 -29.51 -7.26
CA TRP A 279 -15.00 -28.30 -7.55
C TRP A 279 -16.28 -28.58 -8.32
N ASP A 280 -16.24 -29.48 -9.31
CA ASP A 280 -17.41 -29.96 -10.06
C ASP A 280 -18.49 -30.45 -9.08
N ARG A 281 -18.12 -31.32 -8.14
CA ARG A 281 -19.05 -31.83 -7.12
C ARG A 281 -19.57 -30.72 -6.20
N VAL A 282 -18.72 -29.80 -5.76
CA VAL A 282 -19.11 -28.72 -4.82
C VAL A 282 -20.05 -27.70 -5.47
N LEU A 283 -19.82 -27.34 -6.74
CA LEU A 283 -20.63 -26.34 -7.44
C LEU A 283 -22.09 -26.78 -7.63
N TYR A 284 -22.35 -28.09 -7.73
CA TYR A 284 -23.69 -28.65 -7.91
C TYR A 284 -24.37 -29.10 -6.62
N VAL A 285 -23.84 -28.72 -5.45
CA VAL A 285 -24.40 -29.12 -4.14
C VAL A 285 -25.47 -28.18 -3.63
N ALA A 286 -25.45 -26.92 -4.03
CA ALA A 286 -26.52 -26.01 -3.69
C ALA A 286 -27.81 -26.50 -4.38
N GLU A 287 -28.87 -26.73 -3.60
CA GLU A 287 -30.20 -27.02 -4.15
C GLU A 287 -30.56 -25.88 -5.13
N LEU A 288 -30.68 -26.22 -6.41
CA LEU A 288 -31.31 -25.32 -7.37
C LEU A 288 -32.73 -25.07 -6.85
N PRO A 289 -33.12 -23.81 -6.58
CA PRO A 289 -34.49 -23.54 -6.16
C PRO A 289 -35.41 -24.13 -7.22
N ASN A 290 -36.25 -25.07 -6.79
CA ASN A 290 -37.10 -25.85 -7.68
C ASN A 290 -38.15 -24.91 -8.27
N LEU A 291 -37.86 -24.33 -9.44
CA LEU A 291 -38.75 -23.36 -10.11
C LEU A 291 -40.04 -24.00 -10.60
N GLU A 292 -40.10 -25.34 -10.69
CA GLU A 292 -41.17 -26.09 -11.34
C GLU A 292 -41.91 -27.09 -10.43
N GLY A 293 -41.76 -26.97 -9.11
CA GLY A 293 -42.40 -27.84 -8.12
C GLY A 293 -43.86 -27.51 -7.78
N LYS A 294 -44.79 -27.68 -8.73
CA LYS A 294 -46.22 -28.07 -8.56
C LYS A 294 -47.04 -27.42 -7.43
N SER A 295 -47.70 -26.30 -7.72
CA SER A 295 -49.18 -26.20 -7.81
C SER A 295 -49.59 -24.73 -7.95
N GLY A 296 -50.46 -24.47 -8.91
CA GLY A 296 -51.03 -23.16 -9.16
C GLY A 296 -51.85 -22.68 -7.96
N LYS A 297 -51.28 -21.77 -7.17
CA LYS A 297 -51.95 -20.69 -6.45
C LYS A 297 -50.90 -19.63 -6.11
N ARG A 298 -50.80 -18.62 -6.97
CA ARG A 298 -50.32 -17.23 -6.71
C ARG A 298 -49.03 -16.95 -5.90
N ASP A 299 -48.16 -17.92 -5.59
CA ASP A 299 -46.96 -17.67 -4.77
C ASP A 299 -45.61 -18.02 -5.42
N ALA A 300 -45.54 -18.08 -6.76
CA ALA A 300 -44.28 -17.76 -7.44
C ALA A 300 -44.14 -16.22 -7.39
N PRO A 301 -43.59 -15.64 -6.31
CA PRO A 301 -42.14 -15.51 -6.18
C PRO A 301 -41.66 -15.36 -4.71
N ALA A 302 -41.85 -16.32 -3.81
CA ALA A 302 -41.52 -16.11 -2.39
C ALA A 302 -40.02 -16.24 -2.01
N ILE A 303 -39.24 -17.04 -2.74
CA ILE A 303 -37.80 -17.27 -2.43
C ILE A 303 -36.93 -16.06 -2.85
N PHE A 304 -37.31 -15.39 -3.95
CA PHE A 304 -36.72 -14.12 -4.37
C PHE A 304 -37.41 -12.87 -3.76
N LYS A 305 -38.57 -13.01 -3.08
CA LYS A 305 -39.25 -11.91 -2.37
C LYS A 305 -38.74 -11.64 -0.96
N LYS A 306 -37.78 -12.40 -0.43
CA LYS A 306 -37.02 -11.89 0.72
C LYS A 306 -36.02 -10.87 0.19
N GLY A 307 -36.46 -9.60 0.15
CA GLY A 307 -35.70 -8.43 -0.31
C GLY A 307 -34.24 -8.37 0.15
N LYS A 308 -33.85 -9.08 1.21
CA LYS A 308 -32.45 -9.20 1.64
C LYS A 308 -31.46 -9.77 0.61
N ILE A 309 -31.84 -10.70 -0.27
CA ILE A 309 -30.89 -11.26 -1.27
C ILE A 309 -30.94 -10.43 -2.55
N ARG A 310 -32.14 -10.07 -3.02
CA ARG A 310 -32.32 -9.21 -4.20
C ARG A 310 -31.73 -7.82 -3.99
N ASP A 311 -31.92 -7.18 -2.84
CA ASP A 311 -31.25 -5.91 -2.49
C ASP A 311 -29.73 -6.07 -2.36
N ARG A 312 -29.22 -7.27 -2.08
CA ARG A 312 -27.78 -7.52 -1.96
C ARG A 312 -27.14 -7.75 -3.33
N TRP A 313 -27.89 -8.24 -4.31
CA TRP A 313 -27.45 -8.44 -5.70
C TRP A 313 -27.75 -7.22 -6.59
N GLU A 314 -28.88 -6.54 -6.42
CA GLU A 314 -29.22 -5.28 -7.12
C GLU A 314 -28.34 -4.11 -6.65
N ARG A 315 -27.78 -4.17 -5.42
CA ARG A 315 -26.70 -3.26 -4.98
C ARG A 315 -25.35 -3.55 -5.63
N VAL A 316 -25.16 -4.69 -6.29
CA VAL A 316 -23.96 -4.94 -7.09
C VAL A 316 -24.18 -4.25 -8.43
N GLU A 317 -23.89 -2.95 -8.48
CA GLU A 317 -23.95 -2.20 -9.73
C GLU A 317 -23.01 -2.85 -10.77
N SER A 318 -23.47 -2.88 -12.02
CA SER A 318 -22.73 -3.42 -13.16
C SER A 318 -21.30 -2.87 -13.24
N THR A 319 -20.33 -3.74 -13.03
CA THR A 319 -18.88 -3.47 -13.09
C THR A 319 -18.40 -3.06 -14.49
N ARG A 320 -19.24 -3.14 -15.53
CA ARG A 320 -18.85 -2.81 -16.91
C ARG A 320 -18.47 -1.34 -17.13
N LYS A 321 -19.08 -0.41 -16.39
CA LYS A 321 -18.78 1.03 -16.52
C LYS A 321 -17.76 1.53 -15.49
N GLN A 322 -17.65 0.88 -14.34
CA GLN A 322 -16.66 1.18 -13.29
C GLN A 322 -16.29 -0.12 -12.56
N PRO A 323 -15.24 -0.84 -13.00
CA PRO A 323 -14.94 -2.21 -12.56
C PRO A 323 -14.63 -2.40 -11.08
N PHE A 324 -14.64 -1.35 -10.26
CA PHE A 324 -14.32 -1.42 -8.83
C PHE A 324 -15.23 -0.56 -7.94
N ARG A 325 -16.35 -0.03 -8.45
CA ARG A 325 -17.21 0.87 -7.68
C ARG A 325 -17.73 0.28 -6.36
N ASN A 326 -17.94 -1.04 -6.33
CA ASN A 326 -18.35 -1.78 -5.13
C ASN A 326 -17.23 -1.91 -4.07
N TYR A 327 -15.98 -1.56 -4.40
CA TYR A 327 -14.86 -1.48 -3.44
C TYR A 327 -14.74 -0.08 -2.82
N TYR A 328 -15.29 0.94 -3.48
CA TYR A 328 -15.22 2.33 -3.04
C TYR A 328 -16.49 2.66 -2.26
N LYS A 329 -16.40 2.74 -0.92
CA LYS A 329 -17.49 3.32 -0.12
C LYS A 329 -17.63 4.79 -0.53
N ARG A 330 -18.77 5.13 -1.14
CA ARG A 330 -19.18 6.49 -1.51
C ARG A 330 -19.56 7.29 -0.26
N GLN A 331 -18.59 7.50 0.64
CA GLN A 331 -18.67 8.47 1.72
C GLN A 331 -17.62 9.53 1.47
N SER A 332 -17.87 10.77 1.90
CA SER A 332 -16.93 11.89 1.74
C SER A 332 -15.56 11.50 2.28
N ALA A 333 -14.65 11.14 1.38
CA ALA A 333 -13.40 10.46 1.70
C ALA A 333 -12.58 11.28 2.70
N ALA A 334 -12.58 12.61 2.55
CA ALA A 334 -11.86 13.54 3.41
C ALA A 334 -12.32 13.54 4.89
N LEU A 335 -13.62 13.57 5.18
CA LEU A 335 -14.10 13.62 6.58
C LEU A 335 -13.87 12.31 7.33
N ASN A 336 -14.07 11.18 6.66
CA ASN A 336 -13.79 9.87 7.25
C ASN A 336 -12.29 9.69 7.45
N ALA A 337 -11.48 10.13 6.50
CA ALA A 337 -10.03 10.08 6.63
C ALA A 337 -9.51 10.97 7.75
N PHE A 338 -10.03 12.18 7.88
CA PHE A 338 -9.70 13.07 8.97
C PHE A 338 -10.13 12.47 10.32
N SER A 339 -11.31 11.85 10.36
CA SER A 339 -11.75 11.08 11.53
C SER A 339 -10.80 9.92 11.83
N GLN A 340 -10.36 9.17 10.82
CA GLN A 340 -9.40 8.06 10.96
C GLN A 340 -8.03 8.57 11.44
N MET A 341 -7.60 9.72 10.94
CA MET A 341 -6.37 10.38 11.37
C MET A 341 -6.46 10.74 12.86
N ILE A 342 -7.57 11.35 13.29
CA ILE A 342 -7.82 11.69 14.69
C ILE A 342 -7.91 10.43 15.57
N THR A 343 -8.66 9.41 15.16
CA THR A 343 -8.79 8.18 15.96
C THR A 343 -7.48 7.42 16.07
N THR A 344 -6.62 7.49 15.05
CA THR A 344 -5.27 6.94 15.07
C THR A 344 -4.34 7.76 15.97
N LEU A 345 -4.38 9.09 15.89
CA LEU A 345 -3.63 9.99 16.80
C LEU A 345 -4.00 9.77 18.28
N LEU A 346 -5.27 9.47 18.54
CA LEU A 346 -5.79 9.19 19.88
C LEU A 346 -5.67 7.71 20.29
N PHE A 347 -5.04 6.86 19.47
CA PHE A 347 -4.91 5.42 19.70
C PHE A 347 -6.24 4.66 19.91
N TYR A 348 -7.37 5.26 19.54
CA TYR A 348 -8.70 4.69 19.75
C TYR A 348 -8.90 3.39 18.94
N GLU A 349 -8.48 3.41 17.67
CA GLU A 349 -8.52 2.22 16.82
C GLU A 349 -7.58 1.11 17.31
N LEU A 350 -6.41 1.49 17.80
CA LEU A 350 -5.44 0.55 18.35
C LEU A 350 -6.05 -0.19 19.55
N GLY A 351 -6.70 0.53 20.47
CA GLY A 351 -7.37 -0.06 21.63
C GLY A 351 -8.39 -1.14 21.23
N GLY A 352 -9.26 -0.85 20.28
CA GLY A 352 -10.24 -1.82 19.77
C GLY A 352 -9.59 -3.05 19.12
N LYS A 353 -8.54 -2.85 18.31
CA LYS A 353 -7.81 -3.92 17.60
C LYS A 353 -7.01 -4.81 18.56
N VAL A 354 -6.38 -4.21 19.58
CA VAL A 354 -5.63 -4.93 20.63
C VAL A 354 -6.57 -5.75 21.49
N VAL A 355 -7.67 -5.16 21.98
CA VAL A 355 -8.66 -5.87 22.80
C VAL A 355 -9.27 -7.03 22.01
N GLY A 356 -9.63 -6.82 20.74
CA GLY A 356 -10.16 -7.88 19.88
C GLY A 356 -9.14 -9.00 19.60
N SER A 357 -7.86 -8.67 19.48
CA SER A 357 -6.80 -9.68 19.28
C SER A 357 -6.52 -10.48 20.56
N LEU A 358 -6.56 -9.82 21.73
CA LEU A 358 -6.45 -10.46 23.04
C LEU A 358 -7.63 -11.38 23.32
N SER A 359 -8.86 -10.96 23.03
CA SER A 359 -10.06 -11.80 23.23
C SER A 359 -10.06 -13.06 22.35
N GLU A 360 -9.37 -13.01 21.21
CA GLU A 360 -9.21 -14.15 20.30
C GLU A 360 -7.96 -14.99 20.58
N GLY A 361 -7.17 -14.66 21.60
CA GLY A 361 -5.93 -15.38 21.94
C GLY A 361 -4.80 -15.22 20.91
N LYS A 362 -4.86 -14.20 20.04
CA LYS A 362 -3.87 -13.95 19.00
C LYS A 362 -2.83 -12.92 19.46
N TYR A 363 -2.01 -13.30 20.44
CA TYR A 363 -1.02 -12.40 21.05
C TYR A 363 0.05 -11.90 20.07
N GLY A 364 0.40 -12.71 19.06
CA GLY A 364 1.35 -12.30 18.02
C GLY A 364 0.86 -11.09 17.23
N ASP A 365 -0.43 -11.03 16.92
CA ASP A 365 -1.03 -9.93 16.17
C ASP A 365 -0.96 -8.61 16.97
N VAL A 366 -1.09 -8.68 18.30
CA VAL A 366 -1.06 -7.50 19.19
C VAL A 366 0.24 -6.72 19.03
N PHE A 367 1.38 -7.42 18.97
CA PHE A 367 2.68 -6.77 18.76
C PHE A 367 2.71 -6.00 17.44
N PHE A 368 2.25 -6.61 16.35
CA PHE A 368 2.22 -5.96 15.04
C PHE A 368 1.25 -4.78 14.99
N TRP A 369 0.09 -4.87 15.67
CA TRP A 369 -0.83 -3.74 15.79
C TRP A 369 -0.19 -2.56 16.50
N ILE A 370 0.52 -2.79 17.60
CA ILE A 370 1.22 -1.74 18.35
C ILE A 370 2.35 -1.16 17.51
N TYR A 371 3.19 -2.02 16.91
CA TYR A 371 4.30 -1.61 16.07
C TYR A 371 3.83 -0.70 14.92
N ASP A 372 2.85 -1.16 14.13
CA ASP A 372 2.30 -0.37 13.02
C ASP A 372 1.71 0.96 13.51
N ALA A 373 0.95 0.95 14.60
CA ALA A 373 0.32 2.15 15.14
C ALA A 373 1.34 3.18 15.63
N VAL A 374 2.47 2.77 16.20
CA VAL A 374 3.53 3.69 16.63
C VAL A 374 4.17 4.38 15.43
N PHE A 375 4.52 3.63 14.38
CA PHE A 375 5.14 4.21 13.18
C PHE A 375 4.16 5.06 12.37
N GLU A 376 2.90 4.65 12.31
CA GLU A 376 1.82 5.44 11.71
C GLU A 376 1.61 6.75 12.48
N TRP A 377 1.56 6.69 13.82
CA TRP A 377 1.48 7.87 14.67
C TRP A 377 2.66 8.82 14.46
N LEU A 378 3.89 8.30 14.46
CA LEU A 378 5.10 9.10 14.21
C LEU A 378 5.05 9.77 12.83
N SER A 379 4.65 9.04 11.80
CA SER A 379 4.51 9.57 10.44
C SER A 379 3.50 10.72 10.41
N TYR A 380 2.38 10.59 11.12
CA TYR A 380 1.34 11.63 11.17
C TYR A 380 1.84 12.88 11.90
N VAL A 381 2.55 12.70 13.02
CA VAL A 381 3.13 13.80 13.80
C VAL A 381 4.13 14.58 12.94
N VAL A 382 5.04 13.89 12.24
CA VAL A 382 5.99 14.53 11.32
C VAL A 382 5.26 15.30 10.22
N GLN A 383 4.17 14.75 9.67
CA GLN A 383 3.41 15.41 8.62
C GLN A 383 2.65 16.65 9.07
N ILE A 384 2.25 16.72 10.34
CA ILE A 384 1.64 17.92 10.93
C ILE A 384 2.73 18.95 11.25
N ILE A 385 3.88 18.51 11.76
CA ILE A 385 4.99 19.40 12.13
C ILE A 385 5.61 20.04 10.89
N PHE A 386 5.79 19.29 9.80
CA PHE A 386 6.51 19.76 8.62
C PHE A 386 5.97 21.07 8.01
N PRO A 387 4.66 21.22 7.72
CA PRO A 387 4.09 22.49 7.25
C PRO A 387 4.27 23.64 8.24
N VAL A 388 4.11 23.37 9.53
CA VAL A 388 4.27 24.37 10.59
C VAL A 388 5.72 24.83 10.67
N TYR A 389 6.66 23.88 10.57
CA TYR A 389 8.09 24.15 10.56
C TYR A 389 8.49 25.00 9.36
N ASN A 390 8.00 24.65 8.16
CA ASN A 390 8.23 25.43 6.95
C ASN A 390 7.66 26.85 7.04
N LEU A 391 6.41 26.99 7.51
CA LEU A 391 5.77 28.29 7.70
C LEU A 391 6.51 29.15 8.75
N ALA A 392 6.95 28.54 9.85
CA ALA A 392 7.74 29.23 10.86
C ALA A 392 9.06 29.75 10.27
N GLY A 393 9.77 28.93 9.48
CA GLY A 393 10.98 29.35 8.76
C GLY A 393 10.72 30.52 7.80
N PHE A 394 9.60 30.49 7.05
CA PHE A 394 9.21 31.59 6.17
C PHE A 394 8.91 32.89 6.94
N MET A 395 8.04 32.83 7.96
CA MET A 395 7.68 33.99 8.78
C MET A 395 8.90 34.61 9.45
N TYR A 396 9.84 33.76 9.86
CA TYR A 396 11.07 34.20 10.48
C TYR A 396 12.01 34.88 9.48
N GLY A 397 12.26 34.28 8.31
CA GLY A 397 13.07 34.90 7.26
C GLY A 397 12.49 36.26 6.82
N PHE A 398 11.15 36.37 6.81
CA PHE A 398 10.47 37.61 6.46
C PHE A 398 10.69 38.71 7.52
N ARG A 399 10.71 38.31 8.79
CA ARG A 399 11.07 39.21 9.89
C ARG A 399 12.51 39.71 9.79
N CYS A 400 13.51 38.83 9.53
CA CYS A 400 14.89 39.29 9.34
C CYS A 400 14.98 40.29 8.17
N LEU A 401 14.27 40.03 7.06
CA LEU A 401 14.25 40.96 5.92
C LEU A 401 13.69 42.34 6.33
N LEU A 402 12.60 42.39 7.07
CA LEU A 402 12.02 43.63 7.56
C LEU A 402 12.97 44.39 8.49
N GLU A 403 13.63 43.71 9.42
CA GLU A 403 14.60 44.33 10.34
C GLU A 403 15.78 44.94 9.55
N THR A 404 16.30 44.26 8.52
CA THR A 404 17.38 44.81 7.66
C THR A 404 16.96 45.99 6.77
N HIS A 405 15.67 46.14 6.48
CA HIS A 405 15.16 47.25 5.65
C HIS A 405 14.67 48.45 6.46
N LEU A 406 14.21 48.21 7.70
CA LEU A 406 13.69 49.27 8.58
C LEU A 406 14.78 49.97 9.38
N ASP A 407 15.98 49.38 9.48
CA ASP A 407 17.13 50.00 10.14
C ASP A 407 18.34 50.18 9.18
N PRO A 408 18.18 50.94 8.07
CA PRO A 408 19.28 51.19 7.15
C PRO A 408 20.40 52.04 7.75
N ASP A 409 20.11 52.72 8.87
CA ASP A 409 20.99 53.68 9.56
C ASP A 409 21.44 53.22 10.95
N GLY A 410 21.23 51.94 11.30
CA GLY A 410 21.57 51.33 12.59
C GLY A 410 23.06 51.48 12.93
N ASP A 411 23.36 52.59 13.61
CA ASP A 411 24.60 53.02 14.23
C ASP A 411 25.88 52.67 13.47
N ALA A 412 26.32 53.63 12.64
CA ALA A 412 27.76 53.86 12.49
C ALA A 412 28.35 53.84 13.91
N PRO A 413 29.34 52.96 14.21
CA PRO A 413 29.83 52.79 15.56
C PRO A 413 30.17 54.18 16.09
N SER A 414 29.40 54.63 17.08
CA SER A 414 29.70 55.88 17.75
C SER A 414 31.12 55.71 18.27
N SER A 415 32.07 56.34 17.57
CA SER A 415 33.46 56.36 17.95
C SER A 415 33.46 57.00 19.32
N GLN A 416 33.55 56.19 20.38
CA GLN A 416 33.82 56.69 21.71
C GLN A 416 35.10 57.52 21.58
N PRO A 417 35.05 58.84 21.82
CA PRO A 417 36.28 59.61 21.86
C PRO A 417 37.05 59.13 23.09
N SER A 418 38.32 58.80 22.83
CA SER A 418 39.36 58.35 23.76
C SER A 418 39.44 59.13 25.06
#